data_AF-A0A437QDH0-F1
#
_entry.id   AF-A0A437QDH0-F1
#
_cell.length_a   1.000
_cell.length_b   1.000
_cell.length_c   1.000
_cell.angle_alpha   90.00
_cell.angle_beta   90.00
_cell.angle_gamma   90.00
#
_symmetry.space_group_name_H-M   'P 1'
#
loop_
_entity.id
_entity.type
_entity.pdbx_description
1 polymer ?
#
loop_
_entity_poly.entity_id
_entity_poly.type
_entity_poly.pdbx_seq_one_letter_code
_entity_poly.pdbx_strand_id
1 'polypeptide(L)'
;MRCQRYLCASLLICASTLTSAEGIPVEPGLWESTTVIKSSMLPQPMKETTRECVTETEVTPELFIDQEDQSCAVSDVNVTSDTITWKMVCQEEGGQAKGDGILKVNGDEMSGKMQMTMSMQGMEVTMDSSWTGQRIGPCP
;
A
#
# COMPACT_ATOMS: atom_id res chain seq x y z
N MET A 1 -6.60 -59.27 -33.50
CA MET A 1 -6.04 -58.61 -34.70
C MET A 1 -5.50 -57.24 -34.29
N ARG A 2 -4.20 -57.02 -34.54
CA ARG A 2 -3.46 -55.75 -34.75
C ARG A 2 -3.81 -54.54 -33.86
N CYS A 3 -2.93 -54.13 -32.95
CA CYS A 3 -1.73 -53.30 -33.19
C CYS A 3 -2.08 -51.86 -33.58
N GLN A 4 -1.86 -50.90 -32.68
CA GLN A 4 -1.55 -49.52 -33.06
C GLN A 4 -0.68 -48.88 -31.96
N ARG A 5 0.61 -48.77 -32.30
CA ARG A 5 1.65 -47.95 -31.64
C ARG A 5 1.34 -46.48 -31.91
N TYR A 6 1.38 -45.58 -30.93
CA TYR A 6 1.64 -44.12 -31.04
C TYR A 6 1.57 -43.58 -29.60
N LEU A 7 2.36 -42.64 -29.10
CA LEU A 7 3.58 -41.95 -29.48
C LEU A 7 3.99 -41.19 -28.20
N CYS A 8 5.28 -41.07 -27.90
CA CYS A 8 5.78 -40.29 -26.76
C CYS A 8 5.20 -38.86 -26.77
N ALA A 9 4.46 -38.48 -25.73
CA ALA A 9 4.06 -37.10 -25.49
C ALA A 9 4.67 -36.65 -24.17
N SER A 10 5.82 -36.00 -24.28
CA SER A 10 6.57 -35.35 -23.23
C SER A 10 5.66 -34.43 -22.39
N LEU A 11 5.46 -34.77 -21.13
CA LEU A 11 4.73 -33.95 -20.18
C LEU A 11 5.64 -32.79 -19.75
N LEU A 12 5.61 -31.69 -20.50
CA LEU A 12 6.17 -30.40 -20.08
C LEU A 12 5.34 -29.92 -18.89
N ILE A 13 5.85 -30.17 -17.68
CA ILE A 13 5.34 -29.61 -16.43
C ILE A 13 5.69 -28.12 -16.47
N CYS A 14 4.74 -27.30 -16.92
CA CYS A 14 4.78 -25.85 -16.70
C CYS A 14 4.73 -25.62 -15.19
N ALA A 15 5.91 -25.41 -14.58
CA ALA A 15 6.02 -24.84 -13.24
C ALA A 15 5.39 -23.45 -13.31
N SER A 16 4.09 -23.42 -12.98
CA SER A 16 3.34 -22.18 -12.84
C SER A 16 3.84 -21.61 -11.52
N THR A 17 4.75 -20.65 -11.57
CA THR A 17 5.07 -19.84 -10.40
C THR A 17 3.76 -19.17 -10.00
N LEU A 18 3.17 -19.68 -8.93
CA LEU A 18 2.13 -19.00 -8.18
C LEU A 18 2.78 -17.73 -7.65
N THR A 19 2.67 -16.63 -8.41
CA THR A 19 2.94 -15.31 -7.86
C THR A 19 1.73 -15.01 -7.00
N SER A 20 1.82 -15.32 -5.72
CA SER A 20 0.91 -14.74 -4.74
C SER A 20 1.09 -13.23 -4.80
N ALA A 21 0.00 -12.47 -4.69
CA ALA A 21 0.05 -11.06 -4.41
C ALA A 21 0.42 -10.87 -2.92
N GLU A 22 1.68 -11.17 -2.58
CA GLU A 22 2.27 -11.05 -1.24
C GLU A 22 3.16 -9.80 -1.24
N GLY A 23 2.58 -8.66 -0.78
CA GLY A 23 3.26 -7.40 -0.43
C GLY A 23 4.30 -6.82 -1.41
N ILE A 24 4.98 -5.77 -0.96
CA ILE A 24 6.30 -5.39 -1.49
C ILE A 24 7.34 -5.71 -0.42
N PRO A 25 8.45 -6.40 -0.75
CA PRO A 25 9.50 -6.67 0.22
C PRO A 25 10.08 -5.38 0.81
N VAL A 26 10.29 -5.37 2.13
CA VAL A 26 10.93 -4.29 2.88
C VAL A 26 12.01 -4.85 3.79
N GLU A 27 13.09 -4.08 4.00
CA GLU A 27 14.14 -4.48 4.93
C GLU A 27 13.75 -4.17 6.38
N PRO A 28 13.77 -5.17 7.29
CA PRO A 28 13.60 -4.91 8.71
C PRO A 28 14.68 -3.99 9.28
N GLY A 29 14.28 -3.12 10.21
CA GLY A 29 15.20 -2.18 10.84
C GLY A 29 14.51 -0.99 11.47
N LEU A 30 15.32 -0.02 11.90
CA LEU A 30 14.86 1.28 12.35
C LEU A 30 14.62 2.17 11.14
N TRP A 31 13.40 2.61 10.96
CA TRP A 31 12.99 3.51 9.88
C TRP A 31 12.69 4.89 10.44
N GLU A 32 13.17 5.94 9.76
CA GLU A 32 12.76 7.31 9.98
C GLU A 32 11.75 7.71 8.90
N SER A 33 10.54 8.03 9.32
CA SER A 33 9.44 8.40 8.43
C SER A 33 9.09 9.87 8.62
N THR A 34 8.79 10.56 7.53
CA THR A 34 8.33 11.95 7.53
C THR A 34 7.03 12.02 6.78
N THR A 35 5.98 12.50 7.45
CA THR A 35 4.65 12.68 6.89
C THR A 35 4.35 14.17 6.77
N VAL A 36 3.79 14.57 5.63
CA VAL A 36 3.33 15.93 5.35
C VAL A 36 1.87 15.88 4.97
N ILE A 37 1.03 16.57 5.73
CA ILE A 37 -0.41 16.63 5.55
C ILE A 37 -0.79 18.05 5.12
N LYS A 38 -1.55 18.15 4.04
CA LYS A 38 -2.18 19.38 3.55
C LYS A 38 -3.68 19.16 3.54
N SER A 39 -4.43 20.14 4.05
CA SER A 39 -5.89 20.11 4.02
C SER A 39 -6.38 21.47 3.55
N SER A 40 -7.48 21.50 2.79
CA SER A 40 -8.13 22.76 2.40
C SER A 40 -8.65 23.57 3.60
N MET A 41 -8.76 22.96 4.79
CA MET A 41 -9.22 23.62 6.01
C MET A 41 -8.07 24.21 6.85
N LEU A 42 -6.82 23.84 6.58
CA LEU A 42 -5.66 24.32 7.34
C LEU A 42 -4.86 25.37 6.55
N PRO A 43 -4.44 26.46 7.19
CA PRO A 43 -3.70 27.53 6.50
C PRO A 43 -2.27 27.14 6.14
N GLN A 44 -1.70 26.13 6.79
CA GLN A 44 -0.34 25.65 6.55
C GLN A 44 -0.29 24.11 6.60
N PRO A 45 0.67 23.48 5.89
CA PRO A 45 0.90 22.04 5.99
C PRO A 45 1.37 21.65 7.38
N MET A 46 0.92 20.49 7.85
CA MET A 46 1.49 19.84 9.03
C MET A 46 2.60 18.90 8.59
N LYS A 47 3.69 18.84 9.34
CA LYS A 47 4.81 17.94 9.10
C LYS A 47 5.22 17.27 10.39
N GLU A 48 5.36 15.96 10.34
CA GLU A 48 5.81 15.15 11.46
C GLU A 48 6.91 14.18 10.99
N THR A 49 7.90 13.93 11.84
CA THR A 49 8.95 12.94 11.60
C THR A 49 8.97 11.99 12.79
N THR A 50 8.79 10.70 12.52
CA THR A 50 8.77 9.63 13.52
C THR A 50 9.86 8.60 13.22
N ARG A 51 10.21 7.81 14.23
CA ARG A 51 11.14 6.70 14.09
C ARG A 51 10.52 5.45 14.68
N GLU A 52 10.43 4.41 13.87
CA GLU A 52 9.74 3.18 14.24
C GLU A 52 10.56 1.96 13.83
N CYS A 53 10.47 0.93 14.65
CA CYS A 53 11.09 -0.35 14.37
C CYS A 53 10.16 -1.20 13.52
N VAL A 54 10.55 -1.42 12.27
CA VAL A 54 9.82 -2.28 11.33
C VAL A 54 10.42 -3.68 11.43
N THR A 55 9.61 -4.63 11.91
CA THR A 55 9.95 -6.05 11.98
C THR A 55 9.43 -6.85 10.80
N GLU A 56 8.42 -6.32 10.11
CA GLU A 56 7.82 -6.94 8.95
C GLU A 56 8.80 -6.98 7.77
N THR A 57 8.71 -8.04 6.98
CA THR A 57 9.54 -8.22 5.77
C THR A 57 8.82 -7.82 4.50
N GLU A 58 7.53 -7.50 4.62
CA GLU A 58 6.68 -7.10 3.50
C GLU A 58 5.75 -5.98 3.92
N VAL A 59 5.43 -5.12 2.96
CA VAL A 59 4.50 -4.02 3.14
C VAL A 59 3.26 -4.26 2.29
N THR A 60 2.09 -4.23 2.91
CA THR A 60 0.78 -4.32 2.25
C THR A 60 0.04 -2.98 2.38
N PRO A 61 -0.93 -2.68 1.49
CA PRO A 61 -1.73 -1.46 1.63
C PRO A 61 -2.54 -1.42 2.93
N GLU A 62 -2.84 -2.57 3.54
CA GLU A 62 -3.54 -2.68 4.83
C GLU A 62 -2.74 -2.10 5.99
N LEU A 63 -1.40 -2.05 5.91
CA LEU A 63 -0.56 -1.42 6.94
C LEU A 63 -0.71 0.11 6.99
N PHE A 64 -1.22 0.73 5.92
CA PHE A 64 -1.44 2.18 5.85
C PHE A 64 -2.88 2.59 6.07
N ILE A 65 -3.77 1.61 6.21
CA ILE A 65 -5.17 1.84 6.51
C ILE A 65 -5.28 1.54 7.98
N ASP A 66 -5.62 2.55 8.77
CA ASP A 66 -5.72 2.40 10.21
C ASP A 66 -6.70 1.27 10.52
N GLN A 67 -6.18 0.15 11.05
CA GLN A 67 -7.01 -1.05 11.26
C GLN A 67 -8.03 -0.84 12.40
N GLU A 68 -7.90 0.25 13.15
CA GLU A 68 -8.90 0.70 14.12
C GLU A 68 -10.14 1.33 13.44
N ASP A 69 -10.00 1.85 12.22
CA ASP A 69 -11.10 2.40 11.41
C ASP A 69 -11.76 1.30 10.57
N GLN A 70 -12.58 0.48 11.23
CA GLN A 70 -13.36 -0.61 10.63
C GLN A 70 -14.39 -0.16 9.56
N SER A 71 -14.39 1.12 9.17
CA SER A 71 -15.33 1.74 8.23
C SER A 71 -14.77 1.90 6.80
N CYS A 72 -13.49 1.60 6.56
CA CYS A 72 -12.82 1.79 5.27
C CYS A 72 -12.81 0.52 4.40
N ALA A 73 -13.43 0.58 3.22
CA ALA A 73 -13.39 -0.47 2.21
C ALA A 73 -12.32 -0.19 1.15
N VAL A 74 -11.40 -1.13 0.96
CA VAL A 74 -10.30 -1.06 -0.02
C VAL A 74 -10.71 -1.72 -1.33
N SER A 75 -10.34 -1.11 -2.45
CA SER A 75 -10.61 -1.62 -3.80
C SER A 75 -9.51 -1.18 -4.78
N ASP A 76 -9.57 -1.69 -6.01
CA ASP A 76 -8.63 -1.33 -7.08
C ASP A 76 -7.14 -1.46 -6.68
N VAL A 77 -6.82 -2.48 -5.88
CA VAL A 77 -5.45 -2.75 -5.46
C VAL A 77 -4.63 -3.28 -6.63
N ASN A 78 -3.55 -2.59 -6.96
CA ASN A 78 -2.56 -3.03 -7.92
C ASN A 78 -1.19 -3.09 -7.25
N VAL A 79 -0.52 -4.22 -7.38
CA VAL A 79 0.80 -4.46 -6.79
C VAL A 79 1.76 -4.81 -7.92
N THR A 80 2.84 -4.04 -8.02
CA THR A 80 4.03 -4.36 -8.82
C THR A 80 5.17 -4.75 -7.88
N SER A 81 6.36 -5.00 -8.43
CA SER A 81 7.54 -5.34 -7.63
C SER A 81 7.96 -4.28 -6.62
N ASP A 82 7.61 -3.02 -6.86
CA ASP A 82 8.11 -1.84 -6.14
C ASP A 82 7.03 -0.79 -5.85
N THR A 83 5.82 -0.95 -6.39
CA THR A 83 4.73 0.03 -6.28
C THR A 83 3.40 -0.65 -5.93
N ILE A 84 2.70 -0.13 -4.92
CA ILE A 84 1.32 -0.49 -4.60
C ILE A 84 0.44 0.72 -4.86
N THR A 85 -0.65 0.56 -5.58
CA THR A 85 -1.72 1.57 -5.68
C THR A 85 -3.03 0.99 -5.21
N TRP A 86 -3.86 1.79 -4.57
CA TRP A 86 -5.18 1.35 -4.10
C TRP A 86 -6.16 2.51 -4.11
N LYS A 87 -7.44 2.15 -4.03
CA LYS A 87 -8.52 3.07 -3.69
C LYS A 87 -9.17 2.65 -2.39
N MET A 88 -9.71 3.61 -1.68
CA MET A 88 -10.44 3.36 -0.44
C MET A 88 -11.69 4.22 -0.35
N VAL A 89 -12.68 3.69 0.35
CA VAL A 89 -13.93 4.37 0.64
C VAL A 89 -14.27 4.16 2.10
N CYS A 90 -14.23 5.22 2.91
CA CYS A 90 -14.53 5.18 4.34
C CYS A 90 -15.93 5.74 4.60
N GLN A 91 -16.66 5.10 5.51
CA GLN A 91 -17.96 5.56 5.99
C GLN A 91 -17.76 6.33 7.30
N GLU A 92 -18.01 7.63 7.27
CA GLU A 92 -17.86 8.54 8.42
C GLU A 92 -19.24 9.04 8.88
N GLU A 93 -19.36 9.48 10.14
CA GLU A 93 -20.63 10.02 10.68
C GLU A 93 -21.17 11.22 9.87
N GLY A 94 -20.30 11.91 9.12
CA GLY A 94 -20.63 13.07 8.28
C GLY A 94 -20.84 12.77 6.79
N GLY A 95 -20.62 11.54 6.31
CA GLY A 95 -20.72 11.17 4.91
C GLY A 95 -19.69 10.13 4.48
N GLN A 96 -19.48 10.00 3.17
CA GLN A 96 -18.49 9.09 2.61
C GLN A 96 -17.19 9.85 2.30
N ALA A 97 -16.06 9.34 2.78
CA ALA A 97 -14.75 9.75 2.33
C ALA A 97 -14.26 8.79 1.25
N LYS A 98 -13.65 9.31 0.20
CA LYS A 98 -13.01 8.53 -0.86
C LYS A 98 -11.55 8.90 -0.93
N GLY A 99 -10.68 7.94 -1.19
CA GLY A 99 -9.28 8.22 -1.37
C GLY A 99 -8.59 7.28 -2.34
N ASP A 100 -7.47 7.75 -2.86
CA ASP A 100 -6.56 7.03 -3.73
C ASP A 100 -5.15 7.11 -3.13
N GLY A 101 -4.47 5.97 -3.06
CA GLY A 101 -3.16 5.81 -2.47
C GLY A 101 -2.13 5.25 -3.45
N ILE A 102 -0.89 5.68 -3.29
CA ILE A 102 0.29 5.08 -3.92
C ILE A 102 1.42 4.95 -2.90
N LEU A 103 2.05 3.79 -2.87
CA LEU A 103 3.27 3.50 -2.13
C LEU A 103 4.32 3.01 -3.13
N LYS A 104 5.57 3.45 -2.92
CA LYS A 104 6.74 2.95 -3.62
C LYS A 104 7.82 2.55 -2.63
N VAL A 105 8.45 1.42 -2.86
CA VAL A 105 9.58 0.93 -2.06
C VAL A 105 10.77 0.73 -2.98
N ASN A 106 11.93 1.19 -2.55
CA ASN A 106 13.18 1.10 -3.29
C ASN A 106 14.32 0.78 -2.31
N GLY A 107 14.47 -0.49 -1.94
CA GLY A 107 15.45 -0.93 -0.96
C GLY A 107 15.21 -0.29 0.41
N ASP A 108 16.16 0.53 0.86
CA ASP A 108 16.12 1.25 2.13
C ASP A 108 15.28 2.54 2.11
N GLU A 109 14.60 2.85 1.00
CA GLU A 109 13.74 4.02 0.86
C GLU A 109 12.29 3.62 0.58
N MET A 110 11.36 4.33 1.20
CA MET A 110 9.94 4.24 0.88
C MET A 110 9.34 5.63 0.67
N SER A 111 8.35 5.74 -0.19
CA SER A 111 7.59 6.98 -0.37
C SER A 111 6.15 6.67 -0.72
N GLY A 112 5.25 7.57 -0.36
CA GLY A 112 3.89 7.44 -0.82
C GLY A 112 3.10 8.72 -0.74
N LYS A 113 1.93 8.66 -1.35
CA LYS A 113 0.96 9.74 -1.40
C LYS A 113 -0.42 9.16 -1.25
N MET A 114 -1.26 9.89 -0.54
CA MET A 114 -2.67 9.59 -0.40
C MET A 114 -3.44 10.89 -0.57
N GLN A 115 -4.45 10.87 -1.43
CA GLN A 115 -5.42 11.95 -1.53
C GLN A 115 -6.76 11.43 -1.04
N MET A 116 -7.42 12.19 -0.17
CA MET A 116 -8.75 11.90 0.31
C MET A 116 -9.66 13.09 0.06
N THR A 117 -10.90 12.81 -0.34
CA THR A 117 -11.95 13.79 -0.54
C THR A 117 -13.18 13.36 0.24
N MET A 118 -13.77 14.29 0.98
CA MET A 118 -14.99 14.08 1.75
C MET A 118 -15.91 15.30 1.65
N SER A 119 -17.22 15.09 1.86
CA SER A 119 -18.16 16.19 2.00
C SER A 119 -18.45 16.45 3.47
N MET A 120 -18.17 17.66 3.94
CA MET A 120 -18.49 18.11 5.30
C MET A 120 -19.45 19.29 5.21
N GLN A 121 -20.65 19.16 5.78
CA GLN A 121 -21.67 20.21 5.81
C GLN A 121 -21.98 20.82 4.41
N GLY A 122 -21.90 20.00 3.36
CA GLY A 122 -22.16 20.41 1.97
C GLY A 122 -20.96 21.07 1.26
N MET A 123 -19.80 21.17 1.91
CA MET A 123 -18.54 21.62 1.30
C MET A 123 -17.64 20.42 1.04
N GLU A 124 -16.92 20.43 -0.07
CA GLU A 124 -15.89 19.44 -0.37
C GLU A 124 -14.59 19.81 0.36
N VAL A 125 -14.07 18.86 1.13
CA VAL A 125 -12.79 18.95 1.83
C VAL A 125 -11.84 17.95 1.21
N THR A 126 -10.66 18.43 0.81
CA THR A 126 -9.59 17.59 0.26
C THR A 126 -8.42 17.59 1.22
N MET A 127 -7.87 16.39 1.42
CA MET A 127 -6.71 16.14 2.25
C MET A 127 -5.66 15.40 1.42
N ASP A 128 -4.49 16.01 1.26
CA ASP A 128 -3.34 15.42 0.61
C ASP A 128 -2.31 15.06 1.68
N SER A 129 -2.00 13.78 1.79
CA SER A 129 -0.91 13.25 2.62
C SER A 129 0.21 12.75 1.74
N SER A 130 1.44 13.04 2.11
CA SER A 130 2.63 12.43 1.52
C SER A 130 3.59 11.99 2.61
N TRP A 131 4.13 10.79 2.49
CA TRP A 131 5.13 10.28 3.41
C TRP A 131 6.40 9.84 2.69
N THR A 132 7.51 9.93 3.38
CA THR A 132 8.81 9.39 2.95
C THR A 132 9.42 8.66 4.13
N GLY A 133 9.95 7.47 3.93
CA GLY A 133 10.65 6.70 4.94
C GLY A 133 12.04 6.31 4.45
N GLN A 134 13.01 6.31 5.37
CA GLN A 134 14.36 5.82 5.11
C GLN A 134 14.80 4.90 6.25
N ARG A 135 15.38 3.75 5.90
CA ARG A 135 16.01 2.86 6.87
C ARG A 135 17.32 3.48 7.35
N ILE A 136 17.41 3.70 8.66
CA ILE A 136 18.55 4.35 9.31
C ILE A 136 19.45 3.37 10.09
N GLY A 137 19.12 2.07 10.05
CA GLY A 137 19.97 1.01 10.61
C GLY A 137 19.18 -0.14 11.25
N PRO A 138 19.83 -0.99 12.05
CA PRO A 138 19.16 -2.00 12.85
C PRO A 138 18.34 -1.36 13.98
N CYS A 139 17.34 -2.09 14.46
CA CYS A 139 16.63 -1.74 15.69
C CYS A 139 17.55 -1.79 16.92
N PRO A 140 17.32 -0.93 17.93
CA PRO A 140 18.06 -0.94 19.19
C PRO A 140 17.91 -2.24 20.00
#